data_AF-A0A7C1C5U7-F1
#
_entry.id   AF-A0A7C1C5U7-F1
#
_cell.length_a   1.000
_cell.length_b   1.000
_cell.length_c   1.000
_cell.angle_alpha   90.00
_cell.angle_beta   90.00
_cell.angle_gamma   90.00
#
_symmetry.space_group_name_H-M   'P 1'
#
loop_
_entity.id
_entity.type
_entity.pdbx_description
1 polymer ?
#
loop_
_entity_poly.entity_id
_entity_poly.type
_entity_poly.pdbx_seq_one_letter_code
_entity_poly.pdbx_strand_id
1 'polypeptide(L)'
;MRALLEQAAARGQLRQIDLHVALFLEKLAGGDSPGLLLAAALASRAVGEGHICLPLDHVAGKPVLAPEPICKAPELSTWRGQLLASGVV
;
A
#
# COMPACT_ATOMS: atom_id res chain seq x y z
N MET A 1 7.89 1.90 -6.56
CA MET A 1 6.71 2.08 -5.70
C MET A 1 6.78 3.35 -4.85
N ARG A 2 7.88 3.61 -4.12
CA ARG A 2 8.06 4.84 -3.30
C ARG A 2 7.66 6.15 -4.00
N ALA A 3 8.27 6.46 -5.15
CA ALA A 3 7.95 7.66 -5.93
C ALA A 3 6.46 7.76 -6.32
N LEU A 4 5.80 6.63 -6.56
CA LEU A 4 4.37 6.60 -6.88
C LEU A 4 3.54 7.00 -5.66
N LEU A 5 3.86 6.47 -4.47
CA LEU A 5 3.16 6.84 -3.24
C LEU A 5 3.42 8.29 -2.82
N GLU A 6 4.64 8.80 -3.06
CA GLU A 6 4.97 10.21 -2.86
C GLU A 6 4.11 11.11 -3.76
N GLN A 7 3.95 10.76 -5.04
CA GLN A 7 3.07 11.48 -5.96
C GLN A 7 1.60 11.39 -5.53
N ALA A 8 1.14 10.21 -5.10
CA ALA A 8 -0.23 10.03 -4.61
C ALA A 8 -0.49 10.86 -3.34
N ALA A 9 0.49 10.97 -2.45
CA ALA A 9 0.41 11.83 -1.27
C ALA A 9 0.42 13.32 -1.65
N ALA A 10 1.28 13.74 -2.60
CA ALA A 10 1.32 15.11 -3.09
C ALA A 10 0.00 15.55 -3.77
N ARG A 11 -0.73 14.59 -4.35
CA ARG A 11 -2.03 14.81 -5.00
C ARG A 11 -3.23 14.56 -4.06
N GLY A 12 -2.99 14.30 -2.78
CA GLY A 12 -4.05 14.11 -1.77
C GLY A 12 -4.81 12.79 -1.84
N GLN A 13 -4.37 11.82 -2.67
CA GLN A 13 -4.96 10.48 -2.71
C GLN A 13 -4.53 9.60 -1.52
N LEU A 14 -3.43 10.00 -0.88
CA LEU A 14 -2.93 9.47 0.38
C LEU A 14 -2.66 10.65 1.30
N ARG A 15 -2.86 10.45 2.60
CA ARG A 15 -2.38 11.39 3.61
C ARG A 15 -0.90 11.16 3.82
N GLN A 16 -0.21 12.17 4.36
CA GLN A 16 1.21 12.04 4.68
C GLN A 16 1.47 10.88 5.66
N ILE A 17 0.58 10.63 6.61
CA ILE A 17 0.73 9.50 7.53
C ILE A 17 0.68 8.15 6.81
N ASP A 18 -0.15 8.00 5.77
CA ASP A 18 -0.28 6.75 5.01
C ASP A 18 1.04 6.41 4.31
N LEU A 19 1.70 7.43 3.73
CA LEU A 19 3.03 7.30 3.14
C LEU A 19 4.09 6.93 4.19
N HIS A 20 4.15 7.64 5.32
CA HIS A 20 5.20 7.42 6.31
C HIS A 20 5.08 6.07 7.03
N VAL A 21 3.86 5.59 7.29
CA VAL A 21 3.63 4.23 7.80
C VAL A 21 4.15 3.20 6.80
N ALA A 22 3.86 3.38 5.52
CA ALA A 22 4.33 2.48 4.48
C ALA A 22 5.87 2.43 4.42
N LEU A 23 6.52 3.60 4.39
CA LEU A 23 7.98 3.71 4.37
C LEU A 23 8.63 3.08 5.61
N PHE A 24 7.98 3.23 6.77
CA PHE A 24 8.44 2.63 8.02
C PHE A 24 8.37 1.09 7.99
N LEU A 25 7.23 0.52 7.58
CA LEU A 25 7.07 -0.94 7.50
C LEU A 25 7.99 -1.56 6.45
N GLU A 26 8.18 -0.91 5.29
CA GLU A 26 9.13 -1.38 4.28
C GLU A 26 10.58 -1.39 4.81
N LYS A 27 10.95 -0.38 5.62
CA LYS A 27 12.26 -0.36 6.28
C LYS A 27 12.42 -1.51 7.28
N LEU A 28 11.37 -1.83 8.05
CA LEU A 28 11.38 -2.96 8.98
C LEU A 28 11.51 -4.32 8.28
N ALA A 29 10.93 -4.46 7.09
CA ALA A 29 11.04 -5.67 6.26
C ALA A 29 12.42 -5.84 5.58
N GLY A 30 13.40 -4.97 5.86
CA GLY A 30 14.72 -5.02 5.23
C GLY A 30 14.82 -4.27 3.90
N GLY A 31 13.78 -3.52 3.51
CA GLY A 31 13.73 -2.76 2.25
C GLY A 31 13.15 -3.54 1.07
N ASP A 32 13.12 -2.88 -0.09
CA ASP A 32 12.74 -3.43 -1.39
C ASP A 32 11.49 -4.33 -1.41
N SER A 33 10.41 -3.88 -0.78
CA SER A 33 9.16 -4.63 -0.69
C SER A 33 7.99 -3.83 -1.27
N PRO A 34 7.87 -3.69 -2.61
CA PRO A 34 6.84 -2.88 -3.25
C PRO A 34 5.40 -3.26 -2.88
N GLY A 35 5.12 -4.57 -2.76
CA GLY A 35 3.80 -5.08 -2.38
C GLY A 35 3.44 -4.73 -0.94
N LEU A 36 4.40 -4.84 -0.01
CA LEU A 36 4.23 -4.41 1.38
C LEU A 36 4.02 -2.90 1.47
N LEU A 37 4.85 -2.13 0.76
CA LEU A 37 4.78 -0.68 0.76
C LEU A 37 3.40 -0.18 0.30
N LEU A 38 2.87 -0.75 -0.80
CA LEU A 38 1.52 -0.43 -1.25
C LEU A 38 0.44 -0.86 -0.25
N ALA A 39 0.52 -2.08 0.28
CA ALA A 39 -0.47 -2.60 1.23
C ALA A 39 -0.53 -1.77 2.51
N ALA A 40 0.63 -1.38 3.05
CA ALA A 40 0.75 -0.56 4.25
C ALA A 40 0.12 0.83 4.05
N ALA A 41 0.37 1.48 2.91
CA ALA A 41 -0.24 2.77 2.60
C ALA A 41 -1.77 2.67 2.49
N LEU A 42 -2.27 1.65 1.79
CA LEU A 42 -3.71 1.45 1.61
C LEU A 42 -4.41 1.04 2.92
N ALA A 43 -3.77 0.21 3.75
CA ALA A 43 -4.30 -0.17 5.05
C ALA A 43 -4.36 1.04 6.00
N SER A 44 -3.32 1.88 6.01
CA SER A 44 -3.31 3.12 6.80
C SER A 44 -4.38 4.09 6.32
N ARG A 45 -4.57 4.24 5.00
CA ARG A 45 -5.67 5.02 4.43
C ARG A 45 -7.04 4.49 4.87
N ALA A 46 -7.26 3.18 4.75
CA ALA A 46 -8.52 2.53 5.12
C ALA A 46 -8.87 2.79 6.60
N VAL A 47 -7.88 2.69 7.51
CA VAL A 47 -8.06 3.06 8.93
C VAL A 47 -8.43 4.53 9.08
N GLY A 48 -7.82 5.41 8.28
CA GLY A 48 -8.18 6.81 8.19
C GLY A 48 -9.61 7.11 7.75
N GLU A 49 -10.16 6.25 6.91
CA GLU A 49 -11.52 6.31 6.38
C GLU A 49 -12.54 5.65 7.32
N GLY A 50 -12.09 5.11 8.46
CA GLY A 50 -12.94 4.47 9.47
C GLY A 50 -13.11 2.95 9.28
N HIS A 51 -12.35 2.34 8.38
CA HIS A 51 -12.32 0.88 8.22
C HIS A 51 -11.37 0.22 9.21
N ILE A 52 -11.68 -1.01 9.63
CA ILE A 52 -10.82 -1.78 10.56
C ILE A 52 -9.66 -2.44 9.81
N CYS A 53 -9.91 -2.89 8.58
CA CYS A 53 -8.95 -3.60 7.77
C CYS A 53 -9.11 -3.28 6.28
N LEU A 54 -8.12 -3.71 5.49
CA LEU A 54 -8.18 -3.70 4.03
C LEU A 54 -8.28 -5.16 3.53
N PRO A 55 -9.46 -5.63 3.11
CA PRO A 55 -9.59 -6.95 2.49
C PRO A 55 -8.83 -6.99 1.16
N LEU A 56 -7.77 -7.81 1.06
CA LEU A 56 -6.91 -7.84 -0.13
C LEU A 56 -7.66 -8.30 -1.38
N ASP A 57 -8.61 -9.21 -1.25
CA ASP A 57 -9.48 -9.69 -2.32
C ASP A 57 -10.40 -8.61 -2.91
N HIS A 58 -10.75 -7.59 -2.13
CA HIS A 58 -11.54 -6.46 -2.61
C HIS A 58 -10.74 -5.51 -3.50
N VAL A 59 -9.42 -5.41 -3.34
CA VAL A 59 -8.56 -4.45 -4.05
C VAL A 59 -7.58 -5.09 -5.02
N ALA A 60 -7.23 -6.37 -4.85
CA ALA A 60 -6.30 -7.08 -5.71
C ALA A 60 -6.73 -7.01 -7.17
N GLY A 61 -5.76 -6.77 -8.06
CA GLY A 61 -6.01 -6.65 -9.49
C GLY A 61 -6.84 -5.41 -9.90
N LYS A 62 -7.14 -4.47 -9.00
CA LYS A 62 -7.91 -3.25 -9.31
C LYS A 62 -7.05 -1.99 -9.20
N PRO A 63 -7.44 -0.88 -9.87
CA PRO A 63 -6.86 0.42 -9.60
C PRO A 63 -7.16 0.85 -8.16
N VAL A 64 -6.11 1.17 -7.39
CA VAL A 64 -6.18 1.56 -5.97
C VAL A 64 -5.77 3.02 -5.72
N LEU A 65 -5.11 3.61 -6.71
CA LEU A 65 -4.77 5.03 -6.82
C LEU A 65 -5.15 5.46 -8.24
N ALA A 66 -6.01 6.47 -8.36
CA ALA A 66 -6.53 7.04 -9.61
C ALA A 66 -7.13 8.44 -9.31
N PRO A 67 -7.17 9.40 -10.26
CA PRO A 67 -6.86 9.27 -11.69
C PRO A 67 -5.38 9.30 -12.04
N GLU A 68 -4.52 9.92 -11.24
CA GLU A 68 -3.06 9.94 -11.44
C GLU A 68 -2.35 10.19 -10.09
N PRO A 69 -1.26 9.46 -9.76
CA PRO A 69 -0.75 8.31 -10.49
C PRO A 69 -1.74 7.14 -10.49
N ILE A 70 -1.79 6.42 -11.61
CA ILE A 70 -2.56 5.16 -11.69
C ILE A 70 -1.70 4.06 -11.11
N CYS A 71 -2.19 3.41 -10.05
CA CYS A 71 -1.57 2.21 -9.51
C CYS A 71 -2.60 1.08 -9.48
N LYS A 72 -2.27 -0.02 -10.16
CA LYS A 72 -3.01 -1.27 -10.06
C LYS A 72 -2.40 -2.12 -8.95
N ALA A 73 -3.23 -2.62 -8.06
CA ALA A 73 -2.79 -3.58 -7.05
C ALA A 73 -2.32 -4.90 -7.71
N PRO A 74 -1.33 -5.60 -7.12
CA PRO A 74 -0.94 -6.92 -7.59
C PRO A 74 -2.11 -7.93 -7.51
N GLU A 75 -1.97 -9.04 -8.22
CA GLU A 75 -2.93 -10.14 -8.14
C GLU A 75 -2.90 -10.80 -6.75
N LEU A 76 -4.07 -11.29 -6.30
CA LEU A 76 -4.29 -11.66 -4.90
C LEU A 76 -3.28 -12.68 -4.36
N SER A 77 -3.04 -13.76 -5.10
CA SER A 77 -2.13 -14.85 -4.70
C SER A 77 -0.69 -14.35 -4.57
N THR A 78 -0.22 -13.59 -5.57
CA THR A 78 1.12 -13.00 -5.57
C THR A 78 1.28 -11.98 -4.45
N TRP A 79 0.29 -11.11 -4.24
CA TRP A 79 0.37 -10.08 -3.23
C TRP A 79 0.41 -10.68 -1.82
N ARG A 80 -0.46 -11.67 -1.55
CA ARG A 80 -0.46 -12.40 -0.28
C ARG A 80 0.88 -13.07 -0.02
N GLY A 81 1.47 -13.72 -1.03
CA GLY A 81 2.79 -14.34 -0.91
C GLY A 81 3.88 -13.32 -0.54
N GLN A 82 3.90 -12.15 -1.19
CA GLN A 82 4.84 -11.08 -0.90
C GLN A 82 4.68 -10.53 0.54
N LEU A 83 3.45 -10.36 1.02
CA LEU A 83 3.19 -9.85 2.36
C LEU A 83 3.65 -10.83 3.44
N LEU A 84 3.32 -12.12 3.31
CA LEU A 84 3.75 -13.14 4.27
C LEU A 84 5.26 -13.35 4.27
N ALA A 85 5.92 -13.19 3.11
CA ALA A 85 7.37 -13.28 3.01
C ALA A 85 8.10 -12.05 3.60
N SER A 86 7.40 -10.93 3.84
CA SER A 86 8.01 -9.69 4.31
C SER A 86 8.39 -9.69 5.80
N GLY A 87 7.86 -10.63 6.59
CA GLY A 87 8.17 -10.78 8.02
C GLY A 87 7.59 -9.70 8.95
N VAL A 88 6.78 -8.76 8.42
CA VAL A 88 6.10 -7.71 9.20
C VAL A 88 4.58 -7.83 9.20
N VAL A 89 4.04 -8.88 8.57
CA VAL A 89 2.61 -9.21 8.48
C VAL A 89 2.40 -10.66 8.88
#